data_AF-A0A850U6M2-F1
#
_entry.id   AF-A0A850U6M2-F1
#
_cell.length_a   1.000
_cell.length_b   1.000
_cell.length_c   1.000
_cell.angle_alpha   90.00
_cell.angle_beta   90.00
_cell.angle_gamma   90.00
#
_symmetry.space_group_name_H-M   'P 1'
#
loop_
_entity.id
_entity.type
_entity.pdbx_description
1 polymer ?
#
loop_
_entity_poly.entity_id
_entity_poly.type
_entity_poly.pdbx_seq_one_letter_code
_entity_poly.pdbx_strand_id
1 'polypeptide(L)'
;DQFGCLAWSHSETHLLYVAEKKRPKAESFFQSKAPELGTSDEDAGRPEKDAPLKQFVYHEDWGEALSTRSVPVLCALDIEGSSISVLEGVPEHLSPGQAFWSPGDTGVVFVGWWHEPFRLGLRHCTNRRSALFYVDLTGGRCELLSEDTRAVWSPRLSPDRCRIVYLENDALGPHQQCSRLRMYDWYTKHTSTVLEAVPRQTWGTFPGIYCGTLPGLCWAADSRRLVLDTAQRSQQ
;
A
#
# COMPACT_ATOMS: atom_id res chain seq x y z
N ASP A 1 -1.50 9.95 -1.25
CA ASP A 1 -0.87 9.14 -2.30
C ASP A 1 -1.21 7.67 -2.06
N GLN A 2 -1.48 6.88 -3.09
CA GLN A 2 -1.90 5.47 -2.94
C GLN A 2 -0.72 4.58 -2.53
N PHE A 3 0.37 4.62 -3.30
CA PHE A 3 1.62 3.92 -2.99
C PHE A 3 2.63 4.86 -2.33
N GLY A 4 2.17 5.61 -1.33
CA GLY A 4 3.00 6.54 -0.59
C GLY A 4 2.75 6.47 0.91
N CYS A 5 3.83 6.64 1.66
CA CYS A 5 3.82 7.01 3.07
C CYS A 5 5.18 7.65 3.39
N LEU A 6 5.18 8.43 4.48
CA LEU A 6 6.39 8.90 5.15
C LEU A 6 6.01 9.04 6.62
N ALA A 7 6.43 8.11 7.46
CA ALA A 7 5.95 8.00 8.84
C ALA A 7 7.10 7.66 9.79
N TRP A 8 7.23 8.47 10.85
CA TRP A 8 8.12 8.18 11.97
C TRP A 8 7.59 7.01 12.79
N SER A 9 8.48 6.15 13.26
CA SER A 9 8.18 5.24 14.36
C SER A 9 7.80 6.06 15.58
N HIS A 10 7.03 5.47 16.49
CA HIS A 10 6.63 6.16 17.70
C HIS A 10 7.79 6.46 18.64
N SER A 11 8.86 5.69 18.52
CA SER A 11 10.15 5.85 19.19
C SER A 11 11.08 6.86 18.49
N GLU A 12 10.69 7.40 17.32
CA GLU A 12 11.48 8.35 16.52
C GLU A 12 12.86 7.83 16.07
N THR A 13 13.07 6.52 16.10
CA THR A 13 14.32 5.87 15.68
C THR A 13 14.30 5.40 14.22
N HIS A 14 13.11 5.26 13.64
CA HIS A 14 12.94 4.76 12.28
C HIS A 14 11.98 5.61 11.46
N LEU A 15 12.22 5.64 10.14
CA LEU A 15 11.34 6.27 9.17
C LEU A 15 10.83 5.23 8.16
N LEU A 16 9.52 5.08 8.07
CA LEU A 16 8.84 4.20 7.12
C LEU A 16 8.45 4.98 5.87
N TYR A 17 8.71 4.41 4.70
CA TYR A 17 8.28 4.96 3.42
C TYR A 17 8.01 3.88 2.37
N VAL A 18 7.27 4.23 1.32
CA VAL A 18 7.06 3.34 0.15
C VAL A 18 8.04 3.70 -0.95
N ALA A 19 8.67 2.69 -1.54
CA ALA A 19 9.56 2.84 -2.69
C ALA A 19 9.13 1.90 -3.83
N GLU A 20 9.57 2.18 -5.05
CA GLU A 20 9.45 1.23 -6.16
C GLU A 20 10.66 0.29 -6.16
N LYS A 21 10.43 -1.03 -6.18
CA LYS A 21 11.50 -2.02 -6.22
C LYS A 21 12.31 -1.85 -7.50
N LYS A 22 13.61 -1.62 -7.36
CA LYS A 22 14.52 -1.49 -8.51
C LYS A 22 14.54 -2.80 -9.29
N ARG A 23 14.25 -2.73 -10.59
CA ARG A 23 14.34 -3.87 -11.48
C ARG A 23 15.80 -4.19 -11.82
N PRO A 24 16.17 -5.48 -11.96
CA PRO A 24 17.45 -5.86 -12.54
C PRO A 24 17.62 -5.21 -13.92
N LYS A 25 18.86 -4.85 -14.27
CA LYS A 25 19.14 -4.33 -15.62
C LYS A 25 18.84 -5.43 -16.62
N ALA A 26 18.02 -5.12 -17.63
CA ALA A 26 17.81 -6.04 -18.74
C ALA A 26 19.07 -6.05 -19.62
N GLU A 27 19.57 -7.24 -19.93
CA GLU A 27 20.66 -7.42 -20.90
C GLU A 27 20.13 -7.23 -22.33
N SER A 28 20.90 -6.54 -23.17
CA SER A 28 20.46 -6.22 -24.54
C SER A 28 20.80 -7.33 -25.53
N PHE A 29 19.89 -7.59 -26.47
CA PHE A 29 20.09 -8.47 -27.62
C PHE A 29 21.26 -8.05 -28.55
N PHE A 30 21.59 -6.76 -28.57
CA PHE A 30 22.58 -6.20 -29.51
C PHE A 30 23.89 -5.77 -28.83
N GLN A 31 24.02 -5.97 -27.52
CA GLN A 31 25.30 -5.75 -26.85
C GLN A 31 26.19 -6.97 -27.10
N SER A 32 27.00 -6.90 -28.15
CA SER A 32 28.18 -7.75 -28.24
C SER A 32 29.06 -7.46 -27.03
N LYS A 33 29.30 -8.48 -26.19
CA LYS A 33 30.38 -8.39 -25.19
C LYS A 33 31.65 -8.01 -25.95
N ALA A 34 32.36 -6.98 -25.47
CA ALA A 34 33.66 -6.63 -26.02
C ALA A 34 34.54 -7.89 -26.00
N PRO A 35 35.37 -8.16 -27.03
CA PRO A 35 36.28 -9.28 -26.97
C PRO A 35 37.21 -9.04 -25.79
N GLU A 36 37.17 -9.91 -24.78
CA GLU A 36 38.18 -9.93 -23.74
C GLU A 36 39.49 -10.33 -24.41
N LEU A 37 40.35 -9.33 -24.62
CA LEU A 37 41.70 -9.52 -25.12
C LEU A 37 42.55 -10.00 -23.94
N GLY A 38 42.66 -11.32 -23.74
CA GLY A 38 43.48 -11.85 -22.65
C GLY A 38 43.53 -13.38 -22.52
N THR A 39 44.51 -13.97 -23.20
CA THR A 39 45.22 -15.24 -22.91
C THR A 39 44.47 -16.58 -23.01
N SER A 40 45.00 -17.40 -23.92
CA SER A 40 44.82 -18.85 -24.08
C SER A 40 45.13 -19.67 -22.82
N ASP A 41 44.25 -20.59 -22.44
CA ASP A 41 44.50 -22.04 -22.51
C ASP A 41 43.27 -22.84 -22.05
N GLU A 42 43.30 -24.13 -22.36
CA GLU A 42 42.18 -25.05 -22.57
C GLU A 42 41.31 -25.43 -21.35
N ASP A 43 40.09 -25.87 -21.68
CA ASP A 43 39.21 -26.79 -20.95
C ASP A 43 38.69 -26.38 -19.55
N ALA A 44 37.54 -25.68 -19.52
CA ALA A 44 36.47 -25.94 -18.56
C ALA A 44 35.18 -25.19 -18.96
N GLY A 45 34.11 -25.96 -19.19
CA GLY A 45 32.74 -25.49 -18.97
C GLY A 45 32.22 -24.40 -19.91
N ARG A 46 31.41 -24.82 -20.89
CA ARG A 46 30.47 -23.94 -21.61
C ARG A 46 29.73 -23.09 -20.56
N PRO A 47 29.76 -21.75 -20.59
CA PRO A 47 28.90 -20.97 -19.71
C PRO A 47 27.46 -21.28 -20.12
N GLU A 48 26.62 -21.69 -19.17
CA GLU A 48 25.19 -21.88 -19.37
C GLU A 48 24.62 -20.66 -20.12
N LYS A 49 24.18 -20.88 -21.35
CA LYS A 49 23.48 -19.89 -22.18
C LYS A 49 22.01 -19.84 -21.77
N ASP A 50 21.67 -19.55 -20.51
CA ASP A 50 20.25 -19.60 -20.11
C ASP A 50 19.84 -18.50 -19.12
N ALA A 51 20.43 -17.29 -19.23
CA ALA A 51 19.72 -16.11 -18.74
C ALA A 51 18.70 -15.70 -19.81
N PRO A 52 17.37 -15.82 -19.58
CA PRO A 52 16.38 -15.38 -20.55
C PRO A 52 16.59 -13.88 -20.84
N LEU A 53 16.73 -13.54 -22.13
CA LEU A 53 16.94 -12.18 -22.60
C LEU A 53 15.66 -11.35 -22.34
N LYS A 54 15.66 -10.54 -21.27
CA LYS A 54 14.45 -9.82 -20.79
C LYS A 54 14.26 -8.42 -21.38
N GLN A 55 15.01 -8.01 -22.41
CA GLN A 55 14.99 -6.62 -22.94
C GLN A 55 13.60 -6.11 -23.33
N PHE A 56 12.72 -6.99 -23.81
CA PHE A 56 11.40 -6.63 -24.33
C PHE A 56 10.23 -7.22 -23.52
N VAL A 57 10.49 -7.61 -22.26
CA VAL A 57 9.42 -8.10 -21.38
C VAL A 57 8.53 -6.93 -20.98
N TYR A 58 7.25 -7.01 -21.34
CA TYR A 58 6.25 -6.09 -20.83
C TYR A 58 6.06 -6.31 -19.34
N HIS A 59 6.12 -5.23 -18.58
CA HIS A 59 5.90 -5.23 -17.15
C HIS A 59 4.70 -4.33 -16.85
N GLU A 60 3.63 -4.93 -16.36
CA GLU A 60 2.44 -4.20 -15.96
C GLU A 60 2.74 -3.15 -14.90
N ASP A 61 2.13 -1.99 -15.06
CA ASP A 61 2.07 -0.92 -14.07
C ASP A 61 0.61 -0.70 -13.62
N TRP A 62 0.41 0.17 -12.64
CA TRP A 62 -0.92 0.48 -12.11
C TRP A 62 -1.72 1.47 -12.97
N GLY A 63 -1.21 1.89 -14.12
CA GLY A 63 -1.89 2.77 -15.09
C GLY A 63 -2.27 4.14 -14.51
N GLU A 64 -3.20 4.83 -15.18
CA GLU A 64 -3.70 6.15 -14.77
C GLU A 64 -2.55 7.15 -14.48
N ALA A 65 -2.46 7.68 -13.27
CA ALA A 65 -1.36 8.54 -12.82
C ALA A 65 -0.22 7.77 -12.11
N LEU A 66 -0.16 6.45 -12.28
CA LEU A 66 0.72 5.51 -11.58
C LEU A 66 1.52 4.61 -12.56
N SER A 67 1.77 5.08 -13.78
CA SER A 67 2.48 4.33 -14.83
C SER A 67 3.94 3.96 -14.48
N THR A 68 4.53 4.61 -13.48
CA THR A 68 5.88 4.27 -12.98
C THR A 68 5.86 3.34 -11.78
N ARG A 69 4.68 2.85 -11.36
CA ARG A 69 4.49 2.05 -10.16
C ARG A 69 4.04 0.65 -10.55
N SER A 70 4.81 -0.36 -10.14
CA SER A 70 4.56 -1.74 -10.54
C SER A 70 4.72 -2.68 -9.36
N VAL A 71 5.85 -2.57 -8.64
CA VAL A 71 6.19 -3.36 -7.46
C VAL A 71 6.58 -2.41 -6.33
N PRO A 72 5.61 -1.70 -5.72
CA PRO A 72 5.88 -0.92 -4.54
C PRO A 72 6.30 -1.83 -3.39
N VAL A 73 7.21 -1.36 -2.54
CA VAL A 73 7.71 -2.07 -1.36
C VAL A 73 7.76 -1.13 -0.16
N LEU A 74 7.60 -1.67 1.04
CA LEU A 74 7.79 -0.95 2.28
C LEU A 74 9.27 -0.94 2.63
N CYS A 75 9.80 0.23 2.96
CA CYS A 75 11.19 0.40 3.40
C CYS A 75 11.22 1.07 4.77
N ALA A 76 12.14 0.64 5.62
CA ALA A 76 12.46 1.31 6.87
C ALA A 76 13.89 1.85 6.82
N LEU A 77 14.04 3.12 7.15
CA LEU A 77 15.32 3.75 7.43
C LEU A 77 15.54 3.74 8.94
N ASP A 78 16.59 3.08 9.40
CA ASP A 78 17.12 3.17 10.76
C ASP A 78 18.01 4.41 10.84
N ILE A 79 17.63 5.35 11.71
CA ILE A 79 18.33 6.62 11.88
C ILE A 79 19.66 6.43 12.61
N GLU A 80 19.68 5.58 13.64
CA GLU A 80 20.89 5.37 14.44
C GLU A 80 21.91 4.53 13.68
N GLY A 81 21.46 3.44 13.05
CA GLY A 81 22.30 2.58 12.24
C GLY A 81 22.62 3.14 10.84
N SER A 82 21.97 4.24 10.43
CA SER A 82 22.11 4.85 9.09
C SER A 82 21.93 3.83 7.96
N SER A 83 20.95 2.94 8.11
CA SER A 83 20.74 1.81 7.19
C SER A 83 19.31 1.78 6.68
N ILE A 84 19.14 1.28 5.46
CA ILE A 84 17.83 1.13 4.83
C ILE A 84 17.58 -0.35 4.58
N SER A 85 16.43 -0.84 5.02
CA SER A 85 15.97 -2.21 4.76
C SER A 85 14.62 -2.20 4.05
N VAL A 86 14.41 -3.18 3.18
CA VAL A 86 13.07 -3.49 2.64
C VAL A 86 12.41 -4.44 3.62
N LEU A 87 11.16 -4.15 4.01
CA LEU A 87 10.45 -5.01 4.94
C LEU A 87 10.09 -6.34 4.27
N GLU A 88 10.44 -7.43 4.94
CA GLU A 88 10.09 -8.78 4.53
C GLU A 88 8.69 -9.17 5.01
N GLY A 89 8.14 -10.26 4.48
CA GLY A 89 6.85 -10.82 4.92
C GLY A 89 5.62 -10.31 4.19
N VAL A 90 5.69 -9.18 3.45
CA VAL A 90 4.59 -8.75 2.58
C VAL A 90 4.42 -9.74 1.42
N PRO A 91 3.23 -10.34 1.24
CA PRO A 91 2.97 -11.29 0.15
C PRO A 91 3.25 -10.71 -1.24
N GLU A 92 3.88 -11.49 -2.11
CA GLU A 92 4.34 -11.01 -3.43
C GLU A 92 3.20 -10.54 -4.35
N HIS A 93 1.99 -11.09 -4.19
CA HIS A 93 0.80 -10.75 -4.98
C HIS A 93 0.11 -9.44 -4.54
N LEU A 94 0.66 -8.75 -3.54
CA LEU A 94 0.14 -7.50 -2.99
C LEU A 94 1.06 -6.32 -3.33
N SER A 95 0.44 -5.18 -3.57
CA SER A 95 1.11 -3.88 -3.65
C SER A 95 0.83 -3.09 -2.38
N PRO A 96 1.80 -2.88 -1.48
CA PRO A 96 1.60 -2.12 -0.24
C PRO A 96 1.56 -0.61 -0.47
N GLY A 97 0.77 0.09 0.34
CA GLY A 97 0.70 1.54 0.39
C GLY A 97 -0.01 2.06 1.64
N GLN A 98 -0.06 3.39 1.82
CA GLN A 98 -0.76 4.04 2.94
C GLN A 98 -0.38 3.46 4.32
N ALA A 99 0.90 3.19 4.51
CA ALA A 99 1.40 2.46 5.67
C ALA A 99 1.77 3.39 6.84
N PHE A 100 1.70 2.84 8.05
CA PHE A 100 2.12 3.48 9.30
C PHE A 100 2.56 2.42 10.31
N TRP A 101 3.35 2.83 11.30
CA TRP A 101 3.84 1.93 12.36
C TRP A 101 2.68 1.42 13.23
N SER A 102 2.72 0.15 13.60
CA SER A 102 1.75 -0.43 14.53
C SER A 102 1.90 0.17 15.93
N PRO A 103 0.86 0.07 16.77
CA PRO A 103 0.99 0.36 18.20
C PRO A 103 2.15 -0.43 18.82
N GLY A 104 3.10 0.28 19.42
CA GLY A 104 4.29 -0.30 20.04
C GLY A 104 5.48 -0.53 19.13
N ASP A 105 5.45 -0.07 17.88
CA ASP A 105 6.55 -0.21 16.89
C ASP A 105 6.97 -1.67 16.61
N THR A 106 6.09 -2.64 16.87
CA THR A 106 6.37 -4.07 16.64
C THR A 106 6.26 -4.48 15.17
N GLY A 107 5.64 -3.63 14.35
CA GLY A 107 5.42 -3.89 12.95
C GLY A 107 4.81 -2.72 12.21
N VAL A 108 4.27 -3.00 11.03
CA VAL A 108 3.70 -1.98 10.14
C VAL A 108 2.32 -2.39 9.69
N VAL A 109 1.37 -1.47 9.80
CA VAL A 109 0.04 -1.59 9.21
C VAL A 109 0.04 -0.90 7.86
N PHE A 110 -0.55 -1.54 6.84
CA PHE A 110 -0.61 -0.99 5.48
C PHE A 110 -1.90 -1.38 4.77
N VAL A 111 -2.22 -0.66 3.71
CA VAL A 111 -3.23 -1.08 2.74
C VAL A 111 -2.54 -1.88 1.64
N GLY A 112 -3.00 -3.10 1.41
CA GLY A 112 -2.51 -3.97 0.35
C GLY A 112 -3.53 -4.07 -0.77
N TRP A 113 -3.11 -3.83 -2.01
CA TRP A 113 -3.92 -4.08 -3.20
C TRP A 113 -3.46 -5.36 -3.90
N TRP A 114 -4.39 -6.27 -4.15
CA TRP A 114 -4.13 -7.43 -5.00
C TRP A 114 -3.85 -6.95 -6.43
N HIS A 115 -2.69 -7.33 -6.96
CA HIS A 115 -2.29 -6.99 -8.33
C HIS A 115 -2.33 -8.17 -9.30
N GLU A 116 -2.78 -9.34 -8.83
CA GLU A 116 -3.03 -10.52 -9.66
C GLU A 116 -4.54 -10.72 -9.89
N PRO A 117 -4.96 -11.21 -11.05
CA PRO A 117 -4.12 -11.61 -12.19
C PRO A 117 -3.60 -10.44 -13.05
N PHE A 118 -4.06 -9.22 -12.80
CA PHE A 118 -3.61 -8.01 -13.51
C PHE A 118 -3.78 -6.76 -12.64
N ARG A 119 -2.94 -5.76 -12.90
CA ARG A 119 -3.03 -4.43 -12.25
C ARG A 119 -4.15 -3.61 -12.87
N LEU A 120 -5.03 -3.05 -12.04
CA LEU A 120 -6.13 -2.19 -12.45
C LEU A 120 -5.92 -0.77 -11.96
N GLY A 121 -6.10 0.21 -12.85
CA GLY A 121 -6.08 1.65 -12.53
C GLY A 121 -6.62 1.99 -11.13
N LEU A 122 -5.82 2.66 -10.30
CA LEU A 122 -6.09 2.85 -8.87
C LEU A 122 -6.26 4.33 -8.45
N ARG A 123 -5.69 5.28 -9.19
CA ARG A 123 -5.69 6.71 -8.83
C ARG A 123 -7.11 7.26 -8.67
N HIS A 124 -8.02 6.89 -9.57
CA HIS A 124 -9.40 7.38 -9.62
C HIS A 124 -10.44 6.32 -9.21
N CYS A 125 -9.97 5.18 -8.69
CA CYS A 125 -10.76 3.98 -8.47
C CYS A 125 -10.65 3.52 -7.01
N THR A 126 -11.61 3.92 -6.17
CA THR A 126 -11.72 3.48 -4.75
C THR A 126 -12.47 2.15 -4.58
N ASN A 127 -12.69 1.41 -5.67
CA ASN A 127 -13.43 0.15 -5.76
C ASN A 127 -12.51 -1.04 -6.08
N ARG A 128 -11.18 -0.86 -6.07
CA ARG A 128 -10.23 -1.95 -6.29
C ARG A 128 -10.10 -2.80 -5.03
N ARG A 129 -10.03 -4.12 -5.22
CA ARG A 129 -9.88 -5.08 -4.12
C ARG A 129 -8.64 -4.72 -3.30
N SER A 130 -8.85 -4.42 -2.03
CA SER A 130 -7.80 -4.10 -1.07
C SER A 130 -8.25 -4.35 0.34
N ALA A 131 -7.27 -4.55 1.22
CA ALA A 131 -7.51 -4.81 2.62
C ALA A 131 -6.45 -4.13 3.48
N LEU A 132 -6.75 -4.04 4.77
CA LEU A 132 -5.81 -3.65 5.80
C LEU A 132 -5.00 -4.88 6.23
N PHE A 133 -3.68 -4.73 6.27
CA PHE A 133 -2.74 -5.78 6.65
C PHE A 133 -1.82 -5.29 7.76
N TYR A 134 -1.28 -6.22 8.54
CA TYR A 134 -0.21 -6.00 9.51
C TYR A 134 0.96 -6.92 9.18
N VAL A 135 2.15 -6.36 9.00
CA VAL A 135 3.38 -7.16 8.93
C VAL A 135 4.14 -7.01 10.24
N ASP A 136 4.36 -8.14 10.91
CA ASP A 136 5.14 -8.25 12.14
C ASP A 136 6.63 -8.26 11.82
N LEU A 137 7.38 -7.30 12.37
CA LEU A 137 8.82 -7.20 12.16
C LEU A 137 9.61 -8.18 13.03
N THR A 138 8.98 -8.75 14.07
CA THR A 138 9.62 -9.74 14.95
C THR A 138 9.50 -11.16 14.41
N GLY A 139 8.31 -11.53 13.93
CA GLY A 139 8.00 -12.86 13.43
C GLY A 139 7.95 -13.01 11.91
N GLY A 140 8.06 -11.92 11.14
CA GLY A 140 8.03 -11.90 9.68
C GLY A 140 6.69 -12.34 9.06
N ARG A 141 5.61 -12.36 9.86
CA ARG A 141 4.28 -12.80 9.43
C ARG A 141 3.44 -11.60 8.97
N CYS A 142 2.72 -11.78 7.87
CA CYS A 142 1.74 -10.81 7.40
C CYS A 142 0.32 -11.32 7.71
N GLU A 143 -0.41 -10.55 8.49
CA GLU A 143 -1.77 -10.83 8.92
C GLU A 143 -2.77 -9.93 8.18
N LEU A 144 -3.89 -10.50 7.78
CA LEU A 144 -5.02 -9.78 7.23
C LEU A 144 -5.90 -9.23 8.37
N LEU A 145 -6.13 -7.92 8.41
CA LEU A 145 -6.89 -7.25 9.48
C LEU A 145 -8.34 -6.92 9.08
N SER A 146 -8.64 -6.79 7.79
CA SER A 146 -9.98 -6.53 7.26
C SER A 146 -10.44 -7.62 6.30
N GLU A 147 -11.71 -7.61 5.90
CA GLU A 147 -12.21 -8.53 4.86
C GLU A 147 -11.39 -8.41 3.57
N ASP A 148 -11.12 -9.54 2.92
CA ASP A 148 -10.36 -9.61 1.67
C ASP A 148 -11.22 -9.40 0.42
N THR A 149 -12.54 -9.22 0.56
CA THR A 149 -13.48 -9.03 -0.57
C THR A 149 -13.92 -7.59 -0.75
N ARG A 150 -13.30 -6.65 -0.01
CA ARG A 150 -13.66 -5.23 0.00
C ARG A 150 -12.65 -4.37 -0.76
N ALA A 151 -12.96 -3.09 -0.84
CA ALA A 151 -12.03 -2.03 -1.19
C ALA A 151 -11.81 -1.15 0.04
N VAL A 152 -10.62 -1.22 0.63
CA VAL A 152 -10.22 -0.49 1.84
C VAL A 152 -9.14 0.53 1.52
N TRP A 153 -9.24 1.74 2.08
CA TRP A 153 -8.20 2.77 1.96
C TRP A 153 -8.26 3.81 3.07
N SER A 154 -7.26 4.68 3.08
CA SER A 154 -7.09 5.83 3.97
C SER A 154 -7.13 5.50 5.47
N PRO A 155 -6.33 4.53 5.95
CA PRO A 155 -6.33 4.20 7.37
C PRO A 155 -5.68 5.31 8.22
N ARG A 156 -6.19 5.51 9.44
CA ARG A 156 -5.73 6.53 10.40
C ARG A 156 -5.69 5.94 11.80
N LEU A 157 -4.50 5.86 12.38
CA LEU A 157 -4.29 5.47 13.77
C LEU A 157 -4.74 6.58 14.72
N SER A 158 -5.45 6.22 15.77
CA SER A 158 -5.85 7.14 16.83
C SER A 158 -4.64 7.62 17.64
N PRO A 159 -4.69 8.83 18.24
CA PRO A 159 -3.59 9.38 19.05
C PRO A 159 -3.17 8.48 20.22
N ASP A 160 -4.13 7.77 20.83
CA ASP A 160 -3.88 6.80 21.91
C ASP A 160 -3.36 5.45 21.41
N ARG A 161 -3.26 5.27 20.08
CA ARG A 161 -2.76 4.06 19.40
C ARG A 161 -3.61 2.82 19.65
N CYS A 162 -4.87 2.99 20.03
CA CYS A 162 -5.76 1.88 20.30
C CYS A 162 -6.58 1.45 19.09
N ARG A 163 -6.82 2.37 18.13
CA ARG A 163 -7.85 2.20 17.10
C ARG A 163 -7.36 2.67 15.74
N ILE A 164 -7.78 1.97 14.70
CA ILE A 164 -7.51 2.33 13.32
C ILE A 164 -8.86 2.55 12.64
N VAL A 165 -9.11 3.76 12.16
CA VAL A 165 -10.26 4.00 11.27
C VAL A 165 -9.82 3.97 9.82
N TYR A 166 -10.69 3.51 8.94
CA TYR A 166 -10.44 3.46 7.50
C TYR A 166 -11.74 3.55 6.73
N LEU A 167 -11.63 3.89 5.45
CA LEU A 167 -12.75 3.90 4.51
C LEU A 167 -12.88 2.54 3.84
N GLU A 168 -14.12 2.09 3.66
CA GLU A 168 -14.45 0.81 3.06
C GLU A 168 -15.60 0.94 2.07
N ASN A 169 -15.46 0.23 0.96
CA ASN A 169 -16.43 0.09 -0.11
C ASN A 169 -16.56 -1.36 -0.56
N ASP A 170 -17.64 -1.65 -1.27
CA ASP A 170 -17.75 -2.91 -1.99
C ASP A 170 -16.75 -2.91 -3.16
N ALA A 171 -15.96 -3.97 -3.28
CA ALA A 171 -15.06 -4.14 -4.41
C ALA A 171 -15.86 -4.27 -5.70
N LEU A 172 -15.33 -3.75 -6.80
CA LEU A 172 -15.96 -3.75 -8.13
C LEU A 172 -17.29 -2.97 -8.21
N GLY A 173 -17.66 -2.23 -7.17
CA GLY A 173 -18.81 -1.30 -7.19
C GLY A 173 -18.58 -0.06 -8.06
N PRO A 174 -19.53 0.88 -8.10
CA PRO A 174 -19.37 2.13 -8.84
C PRO A 174 -18.15 2.96 -8.40
N HIS A 175 -17.58 3.74 -9.33
CA HIS A 175 -16.57 4.74 -8.98
C HIS A 175 -17.19 5.81 -8.10
N GLN A 176 -16.42 6.33 -7.12
CA GLN A 176 -16.83 7.45 -6.26
C GLN A 176 -18.17 7.21 -5.53
N GLN A 177 -18.41 5.98 -5.07
CA GLN A 177 -19.58 5.64 -4.26
C GLN A 177 -19.46 6.13 -2.81
N CYS A 178 -20.60 6.20 -2.11
CA CYS A 178 -20.64 6.52 -0.68
C CYS A 178 -19.85 5.48 0.11
N SER A 179 -18.92 5.94 0.95
CA SER A 179 -18.04 5.06 1.73
C SER A 179 -18.60 4.76 3.11
N ARG A 180 -18.30 3.56 3.60
CA ARG A 180 -18.44 3.20 5.02
C ARG A 180 -17.22 3.73 5.79
N LEU A 181 -17.42 4.12 7.04
CA LEU A 181 -16.34 4.36 7.99
C LEU A 181 -16.27 3.17 8.94
N ARG A 182 -15.15 2.46 8.89
CA ARG A 182 -14.88 1.28 9.71
C ARG A 182 -13.85 1.62 10.77
N MET A 183 -13.89 0.90 11.88
CA MET A 183 -12.94 1.05 12.97
C MET A 183 -12.51 -0.31 13.49
N TYR A 184 -11.21 -0.58 13.38
CA TYR A 184 -10.53 -1.73 13.94
C TYR A 184 -9.93 -1.37 15.30
N ASP A 185 -10.25 -2.14 16.33
CA ASP A 185 -9.66 -2.01 17.66
C ASP A 185 -8.43 -2.92 17.78
N TRP A 186 -7.28 -2.32 18.06
CA TRP A 186 -5.98 -2.99 18.01
C TRP A 186 -5.84 -4.12 19.04
N TYR A 187 -6.47 -3.98 20.20
CA TYR A 187 -6.31 -4.91 21.32
C TYR A 187 -7.32 -6.04 21.25
N THR A 188 -8.58 -5.71 21.00
CA THR A 188 -9.67 -6.68 20.90
C THR A 188 -9.72 -7.38 19.55
N LYS A 189 -8.99 -6.85 18.55
CA LYS A 189 -8.97 -7.33 17.16
C LYS A 189 -10.35 -7.28 16.49
N HIS A 190 -11.25 -6.48 17.03
CA HIS A 190 -12.63 -6.38 16.57
C HIS A 190 -12.82 -5.19 15.63
N THR A 191 -13.55 -5.40 14.54
CA THR A 191 -13.92 -4.36 13.59
C THR A 191 -15.39 -3.97 13.76
N SER A 192 -15.67 -2.67 13.83
CA SER A 192 -17.03 -2.11 13.92
C SER A 192 -17.31 -1.12 12.79
N THR A 193 -18.58 -0.99 12.39
CA THR A 193 -19.01 0.15 11.56
C THR A 193 -19.22 1.36 12.47
N VAL A 194 -18.48 2.44 12.22
CA VAL A 194 -18.73 3.76 12.84
C VAL A 194 -19.85 4.49 12.10
N LEU A 195 -19.82 4.43 10.77
CA LEU A 195 -20.84 5.03 9.92
C LEU A 195 -21.11 4.15 8.70
N GLU A 196 -22.37 3.77 8.51
CA GLU A 196 -22.79 3.04 7.31
C GLU A 196 -22.86 3.95 6.08
N ALA A 197 -22.71 3.33 4.91
CA ALA A 197 -22.92 4.02 3.65
C ALA A 197 -24.39 4.44 3.52
N VAL A 198 -24.63 5.68 3.09
CA VAL A 198 -25.98 6.21 2.89
C VAL A 198 -26.46 5.79 1.50
N PRO A 199 -27.47 4.91 1.37
CA PRO A 199 -27.87 4.35 0.08
C PRO A 199 -28.63 5.34 -0.80
N ARG A 200 -29.43 6.22 -0.19
CA ARG A 200 -30.17 7.29 -0.87
C ARG A 200 -30.24 8.50 0.04
N GLN A 201 -29.64 9.60 -0.41
CA GLN A 201 -29.70 10.86 0.33
C GLN A 201 -31.13 11.41 0.35
N THR A 202 -31.56 11.88 1.51
CA THR A 202 -32.77 12.70 1.68
C THR A 202 -32.40 14.18 1.80
N TRP A 203 -33.29 15.08 1.41
CA TRP A 203 -33.01 16.51 1.48
C TRP A 203 -32.76 16.95 2.95
N GLY A 204 -31.71 17.74 3.16
CA GLY A 204 -31.37 18.28 4.48
C GLY A 204 -30.68 17.29 5.43
N THR A 205 -30.38 16.07 4.99
CA THR A 205 -29.67 15.07 5.80
C THR A 205 -28.22 14.89 5.36
N PHE A 206 -27.43 14.24 6.22
CA PHE A 206 -26.05 13.90 5.94
C PHE A 206 -25.98 13.05 4.65
N PRO A 207 -25.25 13.48 3.62
CA PRO A 207 -25.21 12.78 2.34
C PRO A 207 -24.55 11.41 2.40
N GLY A 208 -23.70 11.16 3.41
CA GLY A 208 -22.73 10.07 3.38
C GLY A 208 -21.30 10.60 3.21
N ILE A 209 -20.32 9.69 3.19
CA ILE A 209 -18.91 10.04 3.00
C ILE A 209 -18.56 9.89 1.52
N TYR A 210 -18.23 11.02 0.90
CA TYR A 210 -17.75 11.16 -0.47
C TYR A 210 -16.44 11.97 -0.47
N CYS A 211 -15.36 11.35 -0.01
CA CYS A 211 -14.03 11.95 -0.03
C CYS A 211 -13.01 10.97 -0.59
N GLY A 212 -11.95 11.51 -1.22
CA GLY A 212 -10.88 10.68 -1.77
C GLY A 212 -9.94 10.12 -0.69
N THR A 213 -9.86 10.78 0.47
CA THR A 213 -9.03 10.38 1.60
C THR A 213 -9.54 11.04 2.88
N LEU A 214 -9.39 10.37 4.01
CA LEU A 214 -9.48 11.03 5.31
C LEU A 214 -8.35 12.06 5.46
N PRO A 215 -8.54 13.18 6.17
CA PRO A 215 -7.45 14.07 6.56
C PRO A 215 -6.37 13.32 7.36
N GLY A 216 -5.10 13.72 7.25
CA GLY A 216 -4.00 13.08 7.99
C GLY A 216 -4.17 13.18 9.51
N LEU A 217 -4.63 14.34 9.99
CA LEU A 217 -4.90 14.63 11.41
C LEU A 217 -6.40 14.72 11.67
N CYS A 218 -7.15 13.68 11.30
CA CYS A 218 -8.60 13.65 11.43
C CYS A 218 -9.09 13.31 12.86
N TRP A 219 -8.27 12.66 13.68
CA TRP A 219 -8.61 12.32 15.05
C TRP A 219 -8.53 13.55 15.96
N ALA A 220 -9.54 13.74 16.79
CA ALA A 220 -9.43 14.62 17.94
C ALA A 220 -8.44 14.04 18.97
N ALA A 221 -7.82 14.92 19.75
CA ALA A 221 -6.82 14.55 20.75
C ALA A 221 -7.34 13.58 21.84
N ASP A 222 -8.66 13.49 22.01
CA ASP A 222 -9.32 12.56 22.94
C ASP A 222 -9.49 11.14 22.38
N SER A 223 -9.08 10.88 21.13
CA SER A 223 -9.24 9.59 20.43
C SER A 223 -10.69 9.11 20.33
N ARG A 224 -11.67 10.01 20.45
CA ARG A 224 -13.12 9.68 20.45
C ARG A 224 -13.89 10.29 19.30
N ARG A 225 -13.33 11.30 18.63
CA ARG A 225 -14.00 12.03 17.54
C ARG A 225 -13.12 12.07 16.30
N LEU A 226 -13.79 12.11 15.16
CA LEU A 226 -13.18 12.25 13.84
C LEU A 226 -13.73 13.49 13.16
N VAL A 227 -12.86 14.23 12.49
CA VAL A 227 -13.18 15.38 11.65
C VAL A 227 -12.78 15.04 10.23
N LEU A 228 -13.73 15.14 9.31
CA LEU A 228 -13.53 14.89 7.89
C LEU A 228 -14.38 15.87 7.08
N ASP A 229 -13.97 16.09 5.84
CA ASP A 229 -14.77 16.73 4.82
C ASP A 229 -15.46 15.67 3.93
N THR A 230 -16.60 16.04 3.37
CA THR A 230 -17.30 15.22 2.38
C THR A 230 -17.88 16.12 1.31
N ALA A 231 -17.73 15.71 0.04
CA ALA A 231 -18.37 16.40 -1.05
C ALA A 231 -19.91 16.30 -0.91
N GLN A 232 -20.59 17.42 -1.09
CA GLN A 232 -22.04 17.48 -1.07
C GLN A 232 -22.53 18.38 -2.20
N ARG A 233 -23.00 17.76 -3.29
CA ARG A 233 -23.47 18.40 -4.53
C ARG A 233 -22.36 19.16 -5.25
N SER A 234 -22.47 19.28 -6.56
CA SER A 234 -21.75 20.32 -7.30
C SER A 234 -22.63 21.57 -7.33
N GLN A 235 -22.06 22.75 -7.14
CA GLN A 235 -22.68 23.95 -7.70
C GLN A 235 -22.45 23.84 -9.22
N GLN A 236 -23.48 23.39 -9.93
CA GLN A 236 -23.61 23.69 -11.35
C GLN A 236 -24.43 24.96 -11.49
#